data_AF-A0A954DJ29-F1
#
_entry.id   AF-A0A954DJ29-F1
#
_cell.length_a   1.000
_cell.length_b   1.000
_cell.length_c   1.000
_cell.angle_alpha   90.00
_cell.angle_beta   90.00
_cell.angle_gamma   90.00
#
_symmetry.space_group_name_H-M   'P 1'
#
loop_
_entity.id
_entity.type
_entity.pdbx_description
1 polymer ?
#
loop_
_entity_poly.entity_id
_entity_poly.type
_entity_poly.pdbx_seq_one_letter_code
_entity_poly.pdbx_strand_id
1 'polypeptide(L)'
;GGGGGAGVLIVKALGKITIGQKGLISANGGNGGGGEDLGSSRYGGGGGGGSGGMIVLSSAQGIDIYQPAGLWANKDSEFAIAADGGIGTNQAPNARLVKYATAGGGRDNAGGFGGMGIIQLMVPAGNDTDLTGNPQDDFIRYLDSASNELPNKTSMLVQGELRPDPVIMPVTYGRNSTFESRYVATGSTVRRVVSNPLGEVRATTSVPQYDPSDEVYGPAWFFNGIETAGSDEGFLRTNRATGLLEIPVKTINGLSKFSVTSADGTAIDYRAMSAYRVRLDADRLPDDGSLNNHVARLMDGNGAGIGDFRILGATARELFLDAREGALPSGVASVEVLEKFFEVVTEGIEGLGPIFDLQTDRYPIANVQLGFAYHKDPSRPDIVTQGNTLIDRNRFPQALGTFLYDVETDGTGSQRELLRKAHYPFAKVKVRFNLNYNPTDPSTAGPNPVSPTTRRPALRFLRLPYSF
;
A
#
# COMPACT_ATOMS: atom_id res chain seq x y z
N GLY A 1 50.66 -9.68 9.19
CA GLY A 1 49.46 -9.14 9.84
C GLY A 1 48.30 -9.21 8.86
N GLY A 2 47.15 -9.73 9.29
CA GLY A 2 45.94 -9.74 8.47
C GLY A 2 45.24 -8.37 8.48
N GLY A 3 44.60 -8.01 7.38
CA GLY A 3 43.74 -6.84 7.28
C GLY A 3 42.42 -7.07 8.01
N GLY A 4 41.88 -6.02 8.64
CA GLY A 4 40.58 -6.08 9.32
C GLY A 4 39.44 -6.25 8.32
N GLY A 5 38.45 -7.09 8.63
CA GLY A 5 37.22 -7.16 7.84
C GLY A 5 36.42 -5.86 7.95
N ALA A 6 35.67 -5.54 6.90
CA ALA A 6 34.79 -4.37 6.89
C ALA A 6 33.44 -4.64 7.58
N GLY A 7 32.79 -3.56 7.99
CA GLY A 7 31.49 -3.58 8.66
C GLY A 7 30.30 -3.55 7.70
N VAL A 8 29.14 -3.22 8.26
CA VAL A 8 27.86 -3.13 7.55
C VAL A 8 27.35 -1.69 7.56
N LEU A 9 26.97 -1.17 6.39
CA LEU A 9 26.28 0.10 6.23
C LEU A 9 24.89 -0.15 5.65
N ILE A 10 23.86 0.36 6.33
CA ILE A 10 22.47 0.30 5.85
C ILE A 10 21.92 1.71 5.79
N VAL A 11 21.55 2.16 4.59
CA VAL A 11 20.89 3.46 4.36
C VAL A 11 19.46 3.18 3.92
N LYS A 12 18.49 3.74 4.66
CA LYS A 12 17.06 3.68 4.33
C LYS A 12 16.53 5.09 4.15
N ALA A 13 16.16 5.44 2.93
CA ALA A 13 15.59 6.73 2.57
C ALA A 13 14.15 6.61 2.08
N LEU A 14 13.27 7.48 2.58
CA LEU A 14 11.91 7.66 2.06
C LEU A 14 11.89 8.52 0.78
N GLY A 15 12.87 9.40 0.64
CA GLY A 15 13.18 10.09 -0.60
C GLY A 15 14.21 9.32 -1.43
N LYS A 16 14.63 9.94 -2.52
CA LYS A 16 15.71 9.46 -3.37
C LYS A 16 17.06 9.48 -2.65
N ILE A 17 17.92 8.50 -2.93
CA ILE A 17 19.34 8.51 -2.55
C ILE A 17 20.12 9.06 -3.75
N THR A 18 20.93 10.09 -3.54
CA THR A 18 21.77 10.66 -4.59
C THR A 18 23.25 10.55 -4.20
N ILE A 19 24.00 9.80 -4.98
CA ILE A 19 25.45 9.71 -4.88
C ILE A 19 26.02 10.68 -5.91
N GLY A 20 26.49 11.84 -5.46
CA GLY A 20 27.06 12.86 -6.35
C GLY A 20 28.35 12.39 -7.03
N GLN A 21 28.87 13.19 -7.97
CA GLN A 21 30.05 12.83 -8.80
C GLN A 21 31.32 12.48 -8.01
N LYS A 22 31.44 13.01 -6.78
CA LYS A 22 32.54 12.72 -5.84
C LYS A 22 32.08 11.87 -4.65
N GLY A 23 30.84 11.41 -4.67
CA GLY A 23 30.24 10.61 -3.62
C GLY A 23 30.83 9.21 -3.64
N LEU A 24 31.34 8.78 -2.50
CA LEU A 24 31.87 7.43 -2.29
C LEU A 24 31.16 6.80 -1.10
N ILE A 25 30.63 5.59 -1.30
CA ILE A 25 30.14 4.73 -0.22
C ILE A 25 31.04 3.49 -0.19
N SER A 26 31.83 3.34 0.87
CA SER A 26 32.76 2.22 0.98
C SER A 26 32.57 1.40 2.26
N ALA A 27 32.55 0.09 2.10
CA ALA A 27 32.69 -0.94 3.12
C ALA A 27 33.84 -1.88 2.72
N ASN A 28 34.97 -1.31 2.31
CA ASN A 28 36.13 -2.08 1.88
C ASN A 28 36.90 -2.66 3.08
N GLY A 29 37.33 -3.91 2.94
CA GLY A 29 38.19 -4.58 3.90
C GLY A 29 39.55 -3.89 4.01
N GLY A 30 40.14 -3.92 5.20
CA GLY A 30 41.46 -3.37 5.45
C GLY A 30 42.57 -4.17 4.76
N ASN A 31 43.69 -3.51 4.47
CA ASN A 31 44.86 -4.16 3.89
C ASN A 31 45.68 -4.87 4.97
N GLY A 32 46.20 -6.06 4.65
CA GLY A 32 47.08 -6.82 5.54
C GLY A 32 48.54 -6.58 5.21
N GLY A 33 49.35 -6.16 6.19
CA GLY A 33 50.80 -5.98 6.01
C GLY A 33 51.60 -7.22 6.38
N GLY A 34 52.50 -7.66 5.51
CA GLY A 34 53.53 -8.68 5.73
C GLY A 34 54.80 -8.10 6.35
N GLY A 35 55.76 -8.97 6.68
CA GLY A 35 57.09 -8.53 7.14
C GLY A 35 57.88 -7.87 5.99
N GLU A 36 58.64 -6.81 6.29
CA GLU A 36 59.45 -6.12 5.28
C GLU A 36 60.54 -7.04 4.71
N ASP A 37 60.68 -7.03 3.39
CA ASP A 37 61.76 -7.73 2.67
C ASP A 37 63.08 -6.96 2.80
N LEU A 38 63.67 -6.96 4.01
CA LEU A 38 65.00 -6.42 4.28
C LEU A 38 65.97 -7.55 4.67
N GLY A 39 67.01 -7.77 3.85
CA GLY A 39 68.11 -8.70 4.15
C GLY A 39 67.78 -10.18 3.91
N SER A 40 68.02 -11.02 4.93
CA SER A 40 67.74 -12.47 4.93
C SER A 40 66.28 -12.82 5.27
N SER A 41 65.43 -11.81 5.47
CA SER A 41 64.00 -11.90 5.85
C SER A 41 63.06 -12.28 4.69
N ARG A 42 63.60 -12.70 3.54
CA ARG A 42 62.86 -12.97 2.28
C ARG A 42 61.79 -14.06 2.39
N TYR A 43 61.77 -14.77 3.52
CA TYR A 43 60.85 -15.86 3.84
C TYR A 43 59.68 -15.43 4.73
N GLY A 44 59.55 -14.14 5.06
CA GLY A 44 58.36 -13.60 5.70
C GLY A 44 57.15 -13.67 4.75
N GLY A 45 56.17 -14.52 5.06
CA GLY A 45 54.92 -14.60 4.30
C GLY A 45 54.12 -13.29 4.34
N GLY A 46 53.35 -13.03 3.28
CA GLY A 46 52.53 -11.83 3.20
C GLY A 46 51.36 -11.79 4.16
N GLY A 47 50.92 -10.58 4.52
CA GLY A 47 49.67 -10.37 5.26
C GLY A 47 48.47 -10.64 4.36
N GLY A 48 47.41 -11.29 4.86
CA GLY A 48 46.16 -11.47 4.09
C GLY A 48 45.28 -10.22 4.18
N GLY A 49 44.60 -9.86 3.09
CA GLY A 49 43.61 -8.77 3.07
C GLY A 49 42.36 -9.11 3.88
N GLY A 50 41.73 -8.10 4.48
CA GLY A 50 40.48 -8.24 5.21
C GLY A 50 39.28 -8.38 4.27
N SER A 51 38.23 -9.09 4.68
CA SER A 51 37.02 -9.25 3.88
C SER A 51 36.27 -7.94 3.64
N GLY A 52 35.65 -7.80 2.47
CA GLY A 52 34.69 -6.74 2.18
C GLY A 52 33.44 -6.85 3.06
N GLY A 53 32.75 -5.73 3.21
CA GLY A 53 31.62 -5.58 4.12
C GLY A 53 30.27 -5.72 3.41
N MET A 54 29.24 -5.11 3.99
CA MET A 54 27.91 -5.09 3.37
C MET A 54 27.40 -3.66 3.25
N ILE A 55 26.88 -3.31 2.08
CA ILE A 55 26.21 -2.04 1.82
C ILE A 55 24.78 -2.34 1.38
N VAL A 56 23.81 -1.82 2.12
CA VAL A 56 22.38 -1.87 1.74
C VAL A 56 21.88 -0.46 1.53
N LEU A 57 21.48 -0.13 0.30
CA LEU A 57 20.84 1.13 -0.03
C LEU A 57 19.39 0.85 -0.36
N SER A 58 18.48 1.41 0.42
CA SER A 58 17.05 1.24 0.25
C SER A 58 16.41 2.60 0.08
N SER A 59 15.66 2.78 -1.00
CA SER A 59 15.03 4.03 -1.36
C SER A 59 13.59 3.80 -1.80
N ALA A 60 12.65 4.60 -1.27
CA ALA A 60 11.25 4.56 -1.69
C ALA A 60 10.97 5.30 -3.01
N GLN A 61 11.95 6.03 -3.55
CA GLN A 61 11.80 6.78 -4.81
C GLN A 61 12.80 6.34 -5.90
N GLY A 62 14.00 5.92 -5.51
CA GLY A 62 15.07 5.59 -6.44
C GLY A 62 16.47 5.94 -5.93
N ILE A 63 17.48 5.52 -6.66
CA ILE A 63 18.90 5.75 -6.39
C ILE A 63 19.51 6.38 -7.64
N ASP A 64 20.03 7.60 -7.51
CA ASP A 64 20.77 8.27 -8.57
C ASP A 64 22.26 8.18 -8.27
N ILE A 65 23.02 7.64 -9.22
CA ILE A 65 24.47 7.50 -9.16
C ILE A 65 25.06 8.39 -10.25
N TYR A 66 25.68 9.49 -9.84
CA TYR A 66 26.38 10.36 -10.78
C TYR A 66 27.73 9.76 -11.12
N GLN A 67 27.97 9.52 -12.40
CA GLN A 67 29.25 9.05 -12.88
C GLN A 67 30.33 10.11 -12.59
N PRO A 68 31.48 9.74 -12.00
CA PRO A 68 32.63 10.62 -11.91
C PRO A 68 33.10 11.00 -13.32
N ALA A 69 33.30 12.28 -13.58
CA ALA A 69 33.73 12.76 -14.89
C ALA A 69 35.15 12.21 -15.22
N GLY A 70 35.22 11.13 -16.01
CA GLY A 70 36.46 10.73 -16.72
C GLY A 70 37.07 9.36 -16.46
N LEU A 71 36.43 8.41 -15.77
CA LEU A 71 37.19 7.30 -15.16
C LEU A 71 37.26 5.95 -15.90
N TRP A 72 36.48 5.70 -16.96
CA TRP A 72 36.68 4.48 -17.76
C TRP A 72 37.91 4.54 -18.67
N ALA A 73 38.26 5.73 -19.17
CA ALA A 73 39.41 5.91 -20.04
C ALA A 73 40.76 5.80 -19.30
N ASN A 74 40.76 6.10 -17.99
CA ASN A 74 41.99 6.21 -17.18
C ASN A 74 42.24 5.02 -16.23
N LYS A 75 41.41 3.97 -16.28
CA LYS A 75 41.51 2.77 -15.41
C LYS A 75 41.49 3.13 -13.91
N ASP A 76 40.76 4.16 -13.55
CA ASP A 76 40.66 4.54 -12.14
C ASP A 76 39.71 3.57 -11.45
N SER A 77 40.11 3.11 -10.27
CA SER A 77 39.36 2.12 -9.48
C SER A 77 38.43 2.78 -8.47
N GLU A 78 38.12 4.06 -8.67
CA GLU A 78 37.20 4.85 -7.84
C GLU A 78 35.75 4.51 -8.19
N PHE A 79 35.25 3.44 -7.60
CA PHE A 79 33.82 3.09 -7.66
C PHE A 79 32.99 4.03 -6.80
N ALA A 80 31.80 4.43 -7.27
CA ALA A 80 30.83 5.17 -6.46
C ALA A 80 30.40 4.38 -5.21
N ILE A 81 30.32 3.05 -5.31
CA ILE A 81 29.99 2.15 -4.20
C ILE A 81 30.91 0.92 -4.22
N ALA A 82 31.62 0.68 -3.12
CA ALA A 82 32.56 -0.43 -3.00
C ALA A 82 32.42 -1.19 -1.68
N ALA A 83 32.24 -2.51 -1.74
CA ALA A 83 32.30 -3.45 -0.61
C ALA A 83 33.37 -4.52 -0.89
N ASP A 84 34.55 -4.06 -1.23
CA ASP A 84 35.64 -4.85 -1.75
C ASP A 84 36.51 -5.42 -0.62
N GLY A 85 36.97 -6.67 -0.73
CA GLY A 85 38.04 -7.17 0.15
C GLY A 85 39.34 -6.36 0.01
N GLY A 86 40.08 -6.20 1.09
CA GLY A 86 41.40 -5.57 1.10
C GLY A 86 42.45 -6.43 0.43
N ILE A 87 43.64 -5.88 0.26
CA ILE A 87 44.79 -6.58 -0.34
C ILE A 87 45.82 -6.97 0.72
N GLY A 88 46.50 -8.09 0.48
CA GLY A 88 47.72 -8.44 1.18
C GLY A 88 48.95 -7.75 0.59
N THR A 89 49.83 -7.20 1.42
CA THR A 89 51.03 -6.48 0.98
C THR A 89 52.28 -6.96 1.70
N ASN A 90 53.45 -6.87 1.06
CA ASN A 90 54.74 -7.27 1.64
C ASN A 90 55.81 -6.16 1.63
N GLN A 91 55.52 -5.00 1.05
CA GLN A 91 56.43 -3.85 0.97
C GLN A 91 55.65 -2.54 1.14
N ALA A 92 56.37 -1.47 1.51
CA ALA A 92 55.90 -0.08 1.47
C ALA A 92 55.20 0.24 0.12
N PRO A 93 54.20 1.14 0.11
CA PRO A 93 53.27 1.30 -1.01
C PRO A 93 53.99 1.58 -2.34
N ASN A 94 54.02 0.56 -3.18
CA ASN A 94 54.46 0.61 -4.57
C ASN A 94 53.20 0.73 -5.45
N ALA A 95 53.24 1.59 -6.48
CA ALA A 95 52.17 1.83 -7.45
C ALA A 95 51.64 0.57 -8.20
N ARG A 96 52.24 -0.61 -8.00
CA ARG A 96 51.78 -1.93 -8.49
C ARG A 96 50.93 -2.72 -7.49
N LEU A 97 50.65 -2.18 -6.29
CA LEU A 97 49.71 -2.75 -5.33
C LEU A 97 48.26 -2.38 -5.68
N VAL A 98 47.88 -2.60 -6.94
CA VAL A 98 46.53 -2.34 -7.42
C VAL A 98 45.77 -3.66 -7.35
N LYS A 99 44.63 -3.66 -6.64
CA LYS A 99 43.74 -4.82 -6.50
C LYS A 99 43.35 -5.45 -7.86
N TYR A 100 43.40 -4.65 -8.93
CA TYR A 100 43.04 -5.00 -10.31
C TYR A 100 44.16 -4.73 -11.32
N ALA A 101 45.40 -5.11 -11.00
CA ALA A 101 46.50 -5.00 -11.94
C ALA A 101 46.23 -5.84 -13.22
N THR A 102 46.51 -5.26 -14.39
CA THR A 102 46.53 -5.99 -15.67
C THR A 102 47.50 -7.18 -15.56
N ALA A 103 47.09 -8.35 -16.07
CA ALA A 103 47.77 -9.63 -15.93
C ALA A 103 49.32 -9.56 -15.97
N GLY A 104 49.97 -10.24 -15.01
CA GLY A 104 51.43 -10.41 -14.96
C GLY A 104 52.16 -9.79 -13.75
N GLY A 105 51.45 -9.33 -12.73
CA GLY A 105 52.04 -8.58 -11.60
C GLY A 105 52.00 -9.24 -10.22
N GLY A 106 51.65 -10.53 -10.11
CA GLY A 106 51.72 -11.22 -8.82
C GLY A 106 53.17 -11.31 -8.36
N ARG A 107 53.55 -10.56 -7.33
CA ARG A 107 54.85 -10.75 -6.68
C ARG A 107 54.79 -11.99 -5.82
N ASP A 108 55.86 -12.77 -5.82
CA ASP A 108 56.10 -13.80 -4.83
C ASP A 108 55.92 -13.20 -3.43
N ASN A 109 55.19 -13.92 -2.58
CA ASN A 109 54.88 -13.61 -1.19
C ASN A 109 53.76 -12.62 -0.89
N ALA A 110 53.13 -11.93 -1.86
CA ALA A 110 51.94 -11.09 -1.55
C ALA A 110 50.83 -11.97 -0.93
N GLY A 111 50.39 -11.66 0.30
CA GLY A 111 49.36 -12.46 0.95
C GLY A 111 48.02 -12.43 0.20
N GLY A 112 47.09 -13.31 0.58
CA GLY A 112 45.82 -13.48 -0.14
C GLY A 112 44.93 -12.24 -0.14
N PHE A 113 44.08 -12.11 -1.15
CA PHE A 113 43.02 -11.10 -1.18
C PHE A 113 41.94 -11.40 -0.15
N GLY A 114 41.38 -10.35 0.45
CA GLY A 114 40.15 -10.46 1.22
C GLY A 114 38.97 -10.86 0.33
N GLY A 115 38.02 -11.62 0.88
CA GLY A 115 36.79 -11.98 0.17
C GLY A 115 35.95 -10.76 -0.21
N MET A 116 35.15 -10.88 -1.27
CA MET A 116 34.20 -9.85 -1.69
C MET A 116 33.08 -9.69 -0.66
N GLY A 117 32.61 -8.46 -0.49
CA GLY A 117 31.44 -8.13 0.31
C GLY A 117 30.12 -8.30 -0.45
N ILE A 118 29.10 -7.55 -0.07
CA ILE A 118 27.79 -7.54 -0.72
C ILE A 118 27.31 -6.10 -0.89
N ILE A 119 26.83 -5.75 -2.09
CA ILE A 119 26.03 -4.56 -2.34
C ILE A 119 24.60 -5.00 -2.58
N GLN A 120 23.65 -4.38 -1.89
CA GLN A 120 22.22 -4.61 -2.06
C GLN A 120 21.53 -3.29 -2.33
N LEU A 121 20.84 -3.19 -3.47
CA LEU A 121 20.09 -2.01 -3.87
C LEU A 121 18.60 -2.33 -3.83
N MET A 122 17.83 -1.51 -3.13
CA MET A 122 16.38 -1.67 -3.00
C MET A 122 15.65 -0.41 -3.46
N VAL A 123 14.85 -0.54 -4.51
CA VAL A 123 14.04 0.55 -5.09
C VAL A 123 12.63 0.05 -5.41
N PRO A 124 11.65 0.92 -5.68
CA PRO A 124 10.37 0.47 -6.23
C PRO A 124 10.59 -0.24 -7.57
N ALA A 125 9.70 -1.16 -7.93
CA ALA A 125 9.69 -1.70 -9.29
C ALA A 125 9.06 -0.68 -10.24
N GLY A 126 9.65 -0.51 -11.42
CA GLY A 126 9.11 0.28 -12.52
C GLY A 126 8.35 -0.57 -13.53
N ASN A 127 8.34 -0.12 -14.77
CA ASN A 127 7.59 -0.69 -15.88
C ASN A 127 8.50 -1.14 -17.04
N ASP A 128 9.80 -1.30 -16.79
CA ASP A 128 10.84 -1.57 -17.78
C ASP A 128 10.96 -0.45 -18.83
N THR A 129 10.81 0.81 -18.39
CA THR A 129 10.82 1.97 -19.31
C THR A 129 12.18 2.22 -19.95
N ASP A 130 13.25 1.69 -19.37
CA ASP A 130 14.62 1.81 -19.85
C ASP A 130 15.10 0.62 -20.69
N LEU A 131 14.20 -0.34 -20.95
CA LEU A 131 14.43 -1.51 -21.82
C LEU A 131 15.59 -2.41 -21.36
N THR A 132 15.90 -2.41 -20.06
CA THR A 132 16.89 -3.32 -19.47
C THR A 132 16.37 -4.76 -19.35
N GLY A 133 15.05 -4.97 -19.52
CA GLY A 133 14.40 -6.26 -19.32
C GLY A 133 14.20 -6.61 -17.85
N ASN A 134 14.43 -5.65 -16.94
CA ASN A 134 14.31 -5.86 -15.50
C ASN A 134 13.62 -4.68 -14.80
N PRO A 135 12.29 -4.75 -14.60
CA PRO A 135 11.53 -3.71 -13.92
C PRO A 135 12.03 -3.36 -12.50
N GLN A 136 12.84 -4.22 -11.87
CA GLN A 136 13.35 -3.98 -10.52
C GLN A 136 14.46 -2.94 -10.47
N ASP A 137 15.07 -2.59 -11.60
CA ASP A 137 16.17 -1.65 -11.63
C ASP A 137 15.79 -0.26 -12.16
N ASP A 138 14.62 -0.06 -12.80
CA ASP A 138 14.17 1.20 -13.42
C ASP A 138 14.46 2.48 -12.63
N PHE A 139 14.37 2.41 -11.29
CA PHE A 139 14.60 3.55 -10.40
C PHE A 139 16.03 3.68 -9.88
N ILE A 140 16.97 2.90 -10.43
CA ILE A 140 18.42 3.03 -10.25
C ILE A 140 18.96 3.67 -11.52
N ARG A 141 19.42 4.91 -11.43
CA ARG A 141 19.80 5.70 -12.60
C ARG A 141 21.25 6.09 -12.53
N TYR A 142 21.94 5.92 -13.65
CA TYR A 142 23.30 6.43 -13.83
C TYR A 142 23.22 7.75 -14.56
N LEU A 143 23.73 8.81 -13.93
CA LEU A 143 23.59 10.17 -14.42
C LEU A 143 24.96 10.75 -14.80
N ASP A 144 25.00 11.49 -15.90
CA ASP A 144 26.14 12.33 -16.24
C ASP A 144 26.21 13.59 -15.34
N SER A 145 27.22 14.42 -15.54
CA SER A 145 27.38 15.65 -14.77
C SER A 145 26.25 16.67 -14.96
N ALA A 146 25.48 16.55 -16.04
CA ALA A 146 24.33 17.38 -16.37
C ALA A 146 22.99 16.74 -15.95
N SER A 147 23.01 15.62 -15.21
CA SER A 147 21.84 14.85 -14.78
C SER A 147 21.07 14.14 -15.91
N ASN A 148 21.71 13.93 -17.06
CA ASN A 148 21.15 13.08 -18.11
C ASN A 148 21.45 11.61 -17.81
N GLU A 149 20.50 10.74 -18.12
CA GLU A 149 20.70 9.30 -17.96
C GLU A 149 21.69 8.77 -18.99
N LEU A 150 22.65 7.98 -18.51
CA LEU A 150 23.70 7.40 -19.33
C LEU A 150 23.19 6.15 -20.05
N PRO A 151 23.60 5.93 -21.32
CA PRO A 151 23.26 4.71 -22.04
C PRO A 151 23.96 3.48 -21.43
N ASN A 152 23.42 2.28 -21.69
CA ASN A 152 24.01 0.99 -21.28
C ASN A 152 24.03 0.76 -19.75
N LYS A 153 22.92 1.08 -19.08
CA LYS A 153 22.71 0.84 -17.64
C LYS A 153 23.11 -0.56 -17.17
N THR A 154 22.78 -1.62 -17.91
CA THR A 154 23.12 -3.01 -17.55
C THR A 154 24.63 -3.21 -17.40
N SER A 155 25.42 -2.65 -18.32
CA SER A 155 26.88 -2.70 -18.25
C SER A 155 27.41 -1.90 -17.06
N MET A 156 26.75 -0.78 -16.71
CA MET A 156 27.15 0.03 -15.54
C MET A 156 26.80 -0.63 -14.20
N LEU A 157 25.72 -1.42 -14.13
CA LEU A 157 25.36 -2.20 -12.94
C LEU A 157 26.32 -3.35 -12.68
N VAL A 158 26.77 -4.05 -13.73
CA VAL A 158 27.53 -5.31 -13.62
C VAL A 158 29.04 -5.09 -13.75
N GLN A 159 29.46 -4.07 -14.48
CA GLN A 159 30.88 -3.83 -14.77
C GLN A 159 31.31 -2.41 -14.43
N GLY A 160 30.41 -1.56 -13.90
CA GLY A 160 30.59 -0.12 -13.79
C GLY A 160 31.00 0.39 -12.40
N GLU A 161 30.20 1.32 -11.88
CA GLU A 161 30.46 2.15 -10.69
C GLU A 161 30.23 1.44 -9.34
N LEU A 162 29.89 0.15 -9.37
CA LEU A 162 29.53 -0.66 -8.22
C LEU A 162 30.45 -1.89 -8.13
N ARG A 163 30.90 -2.23 -6.91
CA ARG A 163 31.66 -3.47 -6.70
C ARG A 163 31.52 -4.06 -5.30
N PRO A 164 31.18 -5.36 -5.14
CA PRO A 164 30.78 -6.33 -6.18
C PRO A 164 29.45 -5.99 -6.85
N ASP A 165 29.10 -6.76 -7.88
CA ASP A 165 27.80 -6.69 -8.56
C ASP A 165 26.66 -6.65 -7.53
N PRO A 166 25.73 -5.69 -7.68
CA PRO A 166 24.67 -5.49 -6.70
C PRO A 166 23.62 -6.60 -6.80
N VAL A 167 23.04 -6.96 -5.66
CA VAL A 167 21.75 -7.66 -5.58
C VAL A 167 20.64 -6.62 -5.57
N ILE A 168 19.78 -6.63 -6.59
CA ILE A 168 18.67 -5.70 -6.71
C ILE A 168 17.40 -6.37 -6.16
N MET A 169 16.65 -5.65 -5.31
CA MET A 169 15.40 -6.14 -4.72
C MET A 169 14.34 -5.05 -4.64
N PRO A 170 13.04 -5.40 -4.58
CA PRO A 170 12.01 -4.42 -4.32
C PRO A 170 12.15 -3.81 -2.92
N VAL A 171 11.95 -2.50 -2.81
CA VAL A 171 11.90 -1.81 -1.52
C VAL A 171 10.68 -2.25 -0.71
N THR A 172 10.86 -2.46 0.60
CA THR A 172 9.79 -2.93 1.50
C THR A 172 8.96 -1.79 2.11
N TYR A 173 9.21 -0.54 1.70
CA TYR A 173 8.49 0.63 2.18
C TYR A 173 8.44 1.70 1.08
N GLY A 174 7.43 2.56 1.13
CA GLY A 174 7.18 3.50 0.05
C GLY A 174 6.27 4.64 0.48
N ARG A 175 6.10 5.62 -0.42
CA ARG A 175 4.99 6.58 -0.33
C ARG A 175 3.65 5.84 -0.34
N ASN A 176 3.58 4.79 -1.14
CA ASN A 176 2.40 3.97 -1.29
C ASN A 176 2.62 2.62 -0.61
N SER A 177 1.61 2.14 0.12
CA SER A 177 1.48 0.73 0.49
C SER A 177 0.16 0.22 -0.03
N THR A 178 0.10 -1.03 -0.46
CA THR A 178 -1.12 -1.62 -1.02
C THR A 178 -1.37 -2.97 -0.37
N PHE A 179 -2.63 -3.17 0.01
CA PHE A 179 -3.17 -4.43 0.45
C PHE A 179 -4.28 -4.84 -0.52
N GLU A 180 -4.31 -6.12 -0.89
CA GLU A 180 -5.41 -6.70 -1.65
C GLU A 180 -5.92 -7.93 -0.93
N SER A 181 -7.23 -8.01 -0.73
CA SER A 181 -7.85 -9.19 -0.15
C SER A 181 -7.86 -10.35 -1.15
N ARG A 182 -8.04 -11.58 -0.65
CA ARG A 182 -8.60 -12.65 -1.50
C ARG A 182 -10.07 -12.33 -1.81
N TYR A 183 -10.65 -13.02 -2.79
CA TYR A 183 -12.08 -12.96 -2.99
C TYR A 183 -12.80 -13.51 -1.76
N VAL A 184 -13.75 -12.74 -1.25
CA VAL A 184 -14.61 -13.05 -0.11
C VAL A 184 -16.01 -13.31 -0.64
N ALA A 185 -16.59 -14.45 -0.26
CA ALA A 185 -17.98 -14.74 -0.55
C ALA A 185 -18.90 -13.86 0.30
N THR A 186 -19.90 -13.24 -0.31
CA THR A 186 -20.92 -12.46 0.41
C THR A 186 -21.91 -13.33 1.19
N GLY A 187 -21.88 -14.64 0.95
CA GLY A 187 -22.93 -15.55 1.40
C GLY A 187 -24.25 -15.37 0.65
N SER A 188 -24.28 -14.61 -0.45
CA SER A 188 -25.48 -14.45 -1.27
C SER A 188 -25.90 -15.78 -1.87
N THR A 189 -27.13 -16.19 -1.60
CA THR A 189 -27.77 -17.34 -2.24
C THR A 189 -28.87 -16.85 -3.16
N VAL A 190 -28.93 -17.36 -4.39
CA VAL A 190 -30.09 -17.14 -5.26
C VAL A 190 -31.29 -17.87 -4.63
N ARG A 191 -32.31 -17.10 -4.26
CA ARG A 191 -33.58 -17.64 -3.77
C ARG A 191 -34.58 -17.60 -4.91
N ARG A 192 -35.27 -18.72 -5.16
CA ARG A 192 -36.43 -18.77 -6.04
C ARG A 192 -37.71 -18.75 -5.22
N VAL A 193 -38.72 -18.07 -5.73
CA VAL A 193 -40.09 -18.21 -5.24
C VAL A 193 -40.58 -19.59 -5.68
N VAL A 194 -41.04 -20.41 -4.74
CA VAL A 194 -41.69 -21.68 -5.05
C VAL A 194 -43.19 -21.47 -4.86
N SER A 195 -43.95 -21.67 -5.93
CA SER A 195 -45.42 -21.64 -5.88
C SER A 195 -45.91 -22.75 -4.95
N ASN A 196 -46.38 -22.33 -3.79
CA ASN A 196 -46.93 -23.18 -2.73
C ASN A 196 -48.27 -22.57 -2.30
N PRO A 197 -49.35 -23.38 -2.15
CA PRO A 197 -50.65 -22.92 -1.63
C PRO A 197 -50.62 -22.18 -0.28
N LEU A 198 -49.54 -22.30 0.50
CA LEU A 198 -49.32 -21.71 1.82
C LEU A 198 -48.45 -20.43 1.78
N GLY A 199 -48.17 -19.87 0.60
CA GLY A 199 -47.78 -18.45 0.44
C GLY A 199 -46.35 -18.03 0.83
N GLU A 200 -45.53 -18.82 1.53
CA GLU A 200 -44.31 -18.24 2.15
C GLU A 200 -43.01 -19.05 2.05
N VAL A 201 -42.94 -20.13 1.26
CA VAL A 201 -41.71 -20.95 1.21
C VAL A 201 -40.76 -20.49 0.09
N ARG A 202 -39.65 -19.85 0.48
CA ARG A 202 -38.53 -19.53 -0.42
C ARG A 202 -37.57 -20.74 -0.49
N ALA A 203 -37.24 -21.22 -1.69
CA ALA A 203 -36.20 -22.25 -1.87
C ALA A 203 -34.91 -21.64 -2.41
N THR A 204 -33.77 -22.16 -1.99
CA THR A 204 -32.49 -21.86 -2.64
C THR A 204 -32.38 -22.69 -3.93
N THR A 205 -31.87 -22.08 -5.01
CA THR A 205 -31.55 -22.83 -6.23
C THR A 205 -30.05 -22.72 -6.52
N SER A 206 -29.41 -23.85 -6.82
CA SER A 206 -28.03 -23.90 -7.29
C SER A 206 -27.92 -23.65 -8.80
N VAL A 207 -29.04 -23.68 -9.51
CA VAL A 207 -29.13 -23.50 -10.96
C VAL A 207 -30.00 -22.27 -11.25
N PRO A 208 -29.50 -21.26 -11.97
CA PRO A 208 -30.31 -20.15 -12.43
C PRO A 208 -31.25 -20.68 -13.53
N GLN A 209 -32.41 -21.22 -13.15
CA GLN A 209 -33.49 -21.42 -14.10
C GLN A 209 -34.20 -20.08 -14.21
N TYR A 210 -33.85 -19.36 -15.27
CA TYR A 210 -33.98 -17.92 -15.46
C TYR A 210 -35.32 -17.55 -16.10
N ASP A 211 -36.06 -16.62 -15.48
CA ASP A 211 -37.10 -15.83 -16.15
C ASP A 211 -36.62 -14.36 -16.21
N PRO A 212 -36.30 -13.81 -17.39
CA PRO A 212 -35.74 -12.47 -17.54
C PRO A 212 -36.60 -11.31 -17.02
N SER A 213 -37.86 -11.54 -16.65
CA SER A 213 -38.81 -10.48 -16.30
C SER A 213 -38.79 -10.02 -14.82
N ASP A 214 -38.10 -10.71 -13.91
CA ASP A 214 -38.04 -10.32 -12.50
C ASP A 214 -36.82 -9.41 -12.24
N GLU A 215 -36.97 -8.10 -12.27
CA GLU A 215 -35.84 -7.14 -12.34
C GLU A 215 -34.95 -7.03 -11.06
N VAL A 216 -35.16 -7.85 -10.02
CA VAL A 216 -34.48 -7.72 -8.70
C VAL A 216 -33.61 -8.93 -8.32
N TYR A 217 -32.32 -8.95 -8.67
CA TYR A 217 -31.41 -10.06 -8.32
C TYR A 217 -30.11 -9.62 -7.66
N GLY A 218 -29.60 -10.42 -6.71
CA GLY A 218 -28.25 -10.27 -6.15
C GLY A 218 -28.09 -9.21 -5.06
N PRO A 219 -26.95 -9.21 -4.36
CA PRO A 219 -26.66 -8.20 -3.35
C PRO A 219 -26.60 -6.80 -4.00
N ALA A 220 -27.27 -5.84 -3.38
CA ALA A 220 -27.10 -4.43 -3.71
C ALA A 220 -25.84 -3.93 -2.99
N TRP A 221 -24.79 -3.62 -3.74
CA TRP A 221 -23.53 -3.06 -3.24
C TRP A 221 -23.65 -1.55 -3.07
N PHE A 222 -23.10 -0.94 -2.02
CA PHE A 222 -23.15 0.52 -1.84
C PHE A 222 -21.99 1.02 -0.98
N PHE A 223 -21.05 1.82 -1.47
CA PHE A 223 -19.96 2.33 -0.61
C PHE A 223 -19.87 3.84 -0.72
N ASN A 224 -20.16 4.53 0.38
CA ASN A 224 -20.12 5.98 0.44
C ASN A 224 -18.91 6.44 1.27
N GLY A 225 -18.52 7.70 1.08
CA GLY A 225 -17.35 8.29 1.76
C GLY A 225 -16.05 8.19 0.97
N ILE A 226 -16.14 7.96 -0.34
CA ILE A 226 -15.03 8.06 -1.29
C ILE A 226 -15.36 9.06 -2.40
N GLU A 227 -14.34 9.60 -3.04
CA GLU A 227 -14.47 10.37 -4.27
C GLU A 227 -14.81 9.41 -5.42
N THR A 228 -15.84 9.74 -6.21
CA THR A 228 -16.40 8.84 -7.24
C THR A 228 -15.98 9.22 -8.67
N ALA A 229 -15.25 10.31 -8.84
CA ALA A 229 -14.78 10.79 -10.13
C ALA A 229 -13.49 11.59 -9.97
N GLY A 230 -12.82 11.90 -11.08
CA GLY A 230 -11.60 12.71 -11.08
C GLY A 230 -10.32 11.91 -10.91
N SER A 231 -9.21 12.60 -10.68
CA SER A 231 -7.90 11.96 -10.45
C SER A 231 -7.78 11.30 -9.08
N ASP A 232 -8.67 11.67 -8.14
CA ASP A 232 -8.80 11.16 -6.79
C ASP A 232 -9.88 10.09 -6.63
N GLU A 233 -10.37 9.50 -7.74
CA GLU A 233 -11.35 8.41 -7.70
C GLU A 233 -10.93 7.28 -6.73
N GLY A 234 -11.83 6.93 -5.82
CA GLY A 234 -11.66 5.90 -4.80
C GLY A 234 -10.92 6.35 -3.54
N PHE A 235 -10.35 7.55 -3.50
CA PHE A 235 -9.78 8.10 -2.26
C PHE A 235 -10.88 8.49 -1.29
N LEU A 236 -10.60 8.41 0.02
CA LEU A 236 -11.56 8.83 1.03
C LEU A 236 -11.90 10.31 0.85
N ARG A 237 -13.20 10.61 0.84
CA ARG A 237 -13.74 11.96 0.66
C ARG A 237 -13.35 12.84 1.84
N THR A 238 -12.96 14.08 1.55
CA THR A 238 -12.62 15.06 2.59
C THR A 238 -13.36 16.36 2.37
N ASN A 239 -13.79 16.97 3.46
CA ASN A 239 -14.40 18.29 3.40
C ASN A 239 -13.34 19.33 3.04
N ARG A 240 -13.42 19.94 1.86
CA ARG A 240 -12.40 20.86 1.34
C ARG A 240 -12.17 22.11 2.19
N ALA A 241 -13.14 22.52 3.01
CA ALA A 241 -12.98 23.68 3.90
C ALA A 241 -12.18 23.33 5.16
N THR A 242 -12.26 22.08 5.63
CA THR A 242 -11.62 21.65 6.89
C THR A 242 -10.44 20.71 6.67
N GLY A 243 -10.35 20.04 5.52
CA GLY A 243 -9.40 18.97 5.21
C GLY A 243 -9.65 17.67 5.97
N LEU A 244 -10.74 17.60 6.73
CA LEU A 244 -11.08 16.44 7.55
C LEU A 244 -11.87 15.41 6.74
N LEU A 245 -11.76 14.15 7.16
CA LEU A 245 -12.52 13.03 6.60
C LEU A 245 -14.02 13.32 6.67
N GLU A 246 -14.69 13.18 5.54
CA GLU A 246 -16.13 13.38 5.43
C GLU A 246 -16.84 12.02 5.39
N ILE A 247 -17.67 11.77 6.41
CA ILE A 247 -18.51 10.58 6.48
C ILE A 247 -19.95 11.00 6.16
N PRO A 248 -20.55 10.52 5.06
CA PRO A 248 -21.91 10.86 4.70
C PRO A 248 -22.92 10.41 5.76
N VAL A 249 -23.90 11.29 6.01
CA VAL A 249 -25.05 10.99 6.87
C VAL A 249 -26.18 10.47 6.00
N LYS A 250 -26.68 9.27 6.30
CA LYS A 250 -27.80 8.66 5.60
C LYS A 250 -29.09 9.40 5.95
N THR A 251 -29.73 9.96 4.93
CA THR A 251 -31.05 10.57 5.09
C THR A 251 -32.14 9.51 4.91
N ILE A 252 -33.03 9.37 5.90
CA ILE A 252 -34.14 8.41 5.88
C ILE A 252 -35.44 9.22 5.97
N ASN A 253 -36.31 9.08 4.97
CA ASN A 253 -37.56 9.85 4.90
C ASN A 253 -37.35 11.39 5.01
N GLY A 254 -36.24 11.89 4.45
CA GLY A 254 -35.88 13.31 4.51
C GLY A 254 -35.26 13.78 5.84
N LEU A 255 -35.02 12.88 6.79
CA LEU A 255 -34.42 13.18 8.09
C LEU A 255 -33.00 12.60 8.17
N SER A 256 -32.05 13.41 8.64
CA SER A 256 -30.69 12.99 8.98
C SER A 256 -30.52 12.62 10.46
N LYS A 257 -31.44 13.09 11.32
CA LYS A 257 -31.35 12.99 12.77
C LYS A 257 -32.69 12.56 13.37
N PHE A 258 -32.63 11.66 14.35
CA PHE A 258 -33.80 11.07 15.01
C PHE A 258 -33.72 11.29 16.52
N SER A 259 -34.78 11.79 17.15
CA SER A 259 -34.82 11.97 18.60
C SER A 259 -34.96 10.63 19.30
N VAL A 260 -34.25 10.46 20.41
CA VAL A 260 -34.26 9.23 21.20
C VAL A 260 -35.17 9.42 22.41
N THR A 261 -36.13 8.51 22.59
CA THR A 261 -37.00 8.46 23.78
C THR A 261 -36.33 7.70 24.92
N SER A 262 -35.64 6.60 24.61
CA SER A 262 -34.89 5.83 25.59
C SER A 262 -33.73 5.07 24.96
N ALA A 263 -32.65 4.93 25.72
CA ALA A 263 -31.47 4.14 25.35
C ALA A 263 -31.19 3.16 26.50
N ASP A 264 -31.39 1.87 26.25
CA ASP A 264 -31.24 0.83 27.27
C ASP A 264 -29.78 0.36 27.30
N GLY A 265 -29.07 0.73 28.38
CA GLY A 265 -27.69 0.33 28.61
C GLY A 265 -27.51 -1.14 28.97
N THR A 266 -28.59 -1.90 29.13
CA THR A 266 -28.55 -3.35 29.34
C THR A 266 -28.54 -4.05 27.99
N ALA A 267 -27.47 -4.80 27.71
CA ALA A 267 -27.40 -5.55 26.46
C ALA A 267 -28.40 -6.72 26.46
N ILE A 268 -29.08 -6.91 25.34
CA ILE A 268 -30.03 -7.99 25.06
C ILE A 268 -29.49 -8.89 23.95
N ASP A 269 -30.02 -10.12 23.84
CA ASP A 269 -29.72 -10.98 22.71
C ASP A 269 -30.56 -10.60 21.49
N TYR A 270 -29.90 -10.20 20.41
CA TYR A 270 -30.51 -9.92 19.11
C TYR A 270 -29.79 -10.71 18.02
N ARG A 271 -30.49 -11.67 17.40
CA ARG A 271 -29.95 -12.55 16.35
C ARG A 271 -28.64 -13.23 16.75
N ALA A 272 -28.58 -13.77 17.98
CA ALA A 272 -27.40 -14.40 18.57
C ALA A 272 -26.19 -13.47 18.75
N MET A 273 -26.41 -12.15 18.77
CA MET A 273 -25.40 -11.14 19.12
C MET A 273 -25.90 -10.30 20.30
N SER A 274 -24.97 -9.83 21.12
CA SER A 274 -25.28 -8.90 22.22
C SER A 274 -25.51 -7.50 21.66
N ALA A 275 -26.65 -6.88 21.98
CA ALA A 275 -27.07 -5.62 21.41
C ALA A 275 -27.69 -4.67 22.44
N TYR A 276 -27.44 -3.37 22.32
CA TYR A 276 -28.22 -2.34 23.01
C TYR A 276 -29.47 -1.98 22.22
N ARG A 277 -30.53 -1.60 22.92
CA ARG A 277 -31.79 -1.15 22.29
C ARG A 277 -31.96 0.35 22.48
N VAL A 278 -32.06 1.07 21.37
CA VAL A 278 -32.35 2.51 21.35
C VAL A 278 -33.71 2.73 20.71
N ARG A 279 -34.63 3.37 21.43
CA ARG A 279 -36.01 3.65 20.99
C ARG A 279 -36.14 5.11 20.59
N LEU A 280 -36.70 5.34 19.40
CA LEU A 280 -36.96 6.66 18.83
C LEU A 280 -38.30 7.24 19.27
N ASP A 281 -38.49 8.54 19.06
CA ASP A 281 -39.74 9.28 19.35
C ASP A 281 -40.89 8.94 18.39
N ALA A 282 -40.59 8.53 17.17
CA ALA A 282 -41.57 8.20 16.13
C ALA A 282 -41.14 7.02 15.24
N ASP A 283 -42.12 6.44 14.56
CA ASP A 283 -41.93 5.37 13.58
C ASP A 283 -41.37 5.97 12.28
N ARG A 284 -40.04 5.93 12.12
CA ARG A 284 -39.32 6.64 11.05
C ARG A 284 -38.33 5.78 10.28
N LEU A 285 -37.94 4.64 10.82
CA LEU A 285 -36.91 3.78 10.24
C LEU A 285 -37.54 2.73 9.32
N PRO A 286 -36.82 2.27 8.29
CA PRO A 286 -37.23 1.11 7.50
C PRO A 286 -36.99 -0.18 8.31
N ASP A 287 -37.92 -1.13 8.18
CA ASP A 287 -37.86 -2.46 8.80
C ASP A 287 -37.35 -3.55 7.84
N ASP A 288 -36.85 -3.14 6.66
CA ASP A 288 -36.34 -4.00 5.59
C ASP A 288 -34.90 -4.49 5.81
N GLY A 289 -34.23 -4.03 6.87
CA GLY A 289 -32.84 -4.36 7.16
C GLY A 289 -31.80 -3.57 6.35
N SER A 290 -32.22 -2.55 5.59
CA SER A 290 -31.33 -1.66 4.82
C SER A 290 -30.35 -0.85 5.69
N LEU A 291 -30.60 -0.78 7.01
CA LEU A 291 -29.71 -0.14 7.99
C LEU A 291 -28.67 -1.08 8.59
N ASN A 292 -28.73 -2.39 8.30
CA ASN A 292 -27.75 -3.33 8.83
C ASN A 292 -26.34 -2.89 8.41
N ASN A 293 -25.38 -3.00 9.33
CA ASN A 293 -23.97 -2.64 9.17
C ASN A 293 -23.64 -1.14 9.04
N HIS A 294 -24.64 -0.27 8.98
CA HIS A 294 -24.43 1.18 9.12
C HIS A 294 -23.98 1.49 10.56
N VAL A 295 -23.56 2.72 10.80
CA VAL A 295 -23.15 3.18 12.13
C VAL A 295 -24.19 4.16 12.66
N ALA A 296 -24.68 3.93 13.87
CA ALA A 296 -25.45 4.89 14.64
C ALA A 296 -24.48 5.77 15.43
N ARG A 297 -24.41 7.06 15.07
CA ARG A 297 -23.75 8.08 15.89
C ARG A 297 -24.74 8.61 16.92
N LEU A 298 -24.46 8.32 18.18
CA LEU A 298 -25.24 8.79 19.32
C LEU A 298 -24.81 10.22 19.66
N MET A 299 -25.77 11.09 19.91
CA MET A 299 -25.53 12.50 20.24
C MET A 299 -26.18 12.88 21.56
N ASP A 300 -25.54 13.79 22.27
CA ASP A 300 -26.08 14.40 23.49
C ASP A 300 -27.14 15.48 23.20
N GLY A 301 -27.67 16.10 24.26
CA GLY A 301 -28.65 17.18 24.16
C GLY A 301 -28.14 18.47 23.49
N ASN A 302 -26.82 18.64 23.35
CA ASN A 302 -26.19 19.76 22.65
C ASN A 302 -25.88 19.43 21.18
N GLY A 303 -26.12 18.18 20.75
CA GLY A 303 -25.79 17.70 19.42
C GLY A 303 -24.32 17.27 19.24
N ALA A 304 -23.56 17.13 20.34
CA ALA A 304 -22.21 16.57 20.26
C ALA A 304 -22.27 15.05 20.16
N GLY A 305 -21.47 14.46 19.26
CA GLY A 305 -21.33 13.01 19.14
C GLY A 305 -20.65 12.41 20.38
N ILE A 306 -21.31 11.46 21.04
CA ILE A 306 -20.84 10.80 22.27
C ILE A 306 -20.48 9.32 22.07
N GLY A 307 -20.76 8.74 20.89
CA GLY A 307 -20.32 7.40 20.54
C GLY A 307 -20.85 6.93 19.19
N ASP A 308 -20.10 6.04 18.53
CA ASP A 308 -20.45 5.45 17.24
C ASP A 308 -20.61 3.92 17.44
N PHE A 309 -21.78 3.37 17.07
CA PHE A 309 -22.09 1.95 17.23
C PHE A 309 -22.59 1.32 15.94
N ARG A 310 -22.19 0.09 15.63
CA ARG A 310 -22.73 -0.65 14.47
C ARG A 310 -24.20 -0.99 14.69
N ILE A 311 -25.03 -0.76 13.67
CA ILE A 311 -26.44 -1.17 13.65
C ILE A 311 -26.51 -2.65 13.22
N LEU A 312 -27.06 -3.49 14.09
CA LEU A 312 -27.31 -4.92 13.84
C LEU A 312 -28.68 -5.17 13.22
N GLY A 313 -29.62 -4.25 13.45
CA GLY A 313 -31.00 -4.31 12.95
C GLY A 313 -31.80 -3.10 13.36
N ALA A 314 -32.95 -2.93 12.73
CA ALA A 314 -33.91 -1.87 13.04
C ALA A 314 -35.35 -2.41 12.95
N THR A 315 -36.24 -1.82 13.73
CA THR A 315 -37.70 -1.79 13.47
C THR A 315 -38.09 -0.36 13.12
N ALA A 316 -39.37 -0.10 12.87
CA ALA A 316 -39.86 1.26 12.62
C ALA A 316 -39.43 2.29 13.68
N ARG A 317 -39.23 1.87 14.94
CA ARG A 317 -38.98 2.74 16.10
C ARG A 317 -37.77 2.35 16.95
N GLU A 318 -37.11 1.23 16.67
CA GLU A 318 -36.03 0.73 17.52
C GLU A 318 -34.78 0.42 16.68
N LEU A 319 -33.62 0.80 17.19
CA LEU A 319 -32.31 0.38 16.69
C LEU A 319 -31.69 -0.63 17.65
N PHE A 320 -31.11 -1.68 17.09
CA PHE A 320 -30.30 -2.65 17.81
C PHE A 320 -28.83 -2.39 17.50
N LEU A 321 -28.06 -1.95 18.50
CA LEU A 321 -26.67 -1.52 18.36
C LEU A 321 -25.71 -2.57 18.92
N ASP A 322 -24.59 -2.84 18.25
CA ASP A 322 -23.63 -3.86 18.66
C ASP A 322 -22.93 -3.51 19.98
N ALA A 323 -23.20 -4.28 21.04
CA ALA A 323 -22.68 -4.01 22.37
C ALA A 323 -21.16 -4.28 22.51
N ARG A 324 -20.54 -4.91 21.51
CA ARG A 324 -19.09 -5.16 21.51
C ARG A 324 -18.25 -3.92 21.19
N GLU A 325 -18.88 -2.87 20.65
CA GLU A 325 -18.20 -1.61 20.28
C GLU A 325 -17.89 -0.72 21.50
N GLY A 326 -18.40 -1.08 22.69
CA GLY A 326 -18.12 -0.38 23.94
C GLY A 326 -19.37 -0.24 24.82
N ALA A 327 -19.21 0.41 25.97
CA ALA A 327 -20.35 0.72 26.84
C ALA A 327 -21.22 1.82 26.23
N LEU A 328 -22.54 1.66 26.30
CA LEU A 328 -23.49 2.67 25.83
C LEU A 328 -23.36 3.95 26.70
N PRO A 329 -23.06 5.12 26.10
CA PRO A 329 -22.92 6.36 26.87
C PRO A 329 -24.27 6.83 27.41
N SER A 330 -24.26 7.48 28.58
CA SER A 330 -25.47 8.13 29.14
C SER A 330 -25.80 9.44 28.41
N GLY A 331 -27.06 9.88 28.47
CA GLY A 331 -27.45 11.19 27.95
C GLY A 331 -27.68 11.24 26.44
N VAL A 332 -27.90 10.08 25.80
CA VAL A 332 -28.28 10.00 24.39
C VAL A 332 -29.61 10.71 24.16
N ALA A 333 -29.59 11.83 23.44
CA ALA A 333 -30.77 12.60 23.09
C ALA A 333 -31.23 12.36 21.65
N SER A 334 -30.30 12.02 20.77
CA SER A 334 -30.59 11.80 19.35
C SER A 334 -29.58 10.86 18.70
N VAL A 335 -29.93 10.35 17.51
CA VAL A 335 -29.08 9.47 16.71
C VAL A 335 -29.03 9.93 15.26
N GLU A 336 -27.85 9.81 14.66
CA GLU A 336 -27.59 9.97 13.23
C GLU A 336 -27.18 8.60 12.65
N VAL A 337 -27.67 8.26 11.46
CA VAL A 337 -27.23 7.07 10.75
C VAL A 337 -26.14 7.46 9.76
N LEU A 338 -24.95 6.93 9.96
CA LEU A 338 -23.78 7.20 9.12
C LEU A 338 -23.55 6.05 8.15
N GLU A 339 -23.13 6.41 6.94
CA GLU A 339 -22.67 5.47 5.92
C GLU A 339 -21.17 5.15 6.12
N LYS A 340 -20.82 4.85 7.37
CA LYS A 340 -19.46 4.59 7.83
C LYS A 340 -19.15 3.09 7.75
N PHE A 341 -18.55 2.67 6.63
CA PHE A 341 -18.13 1.27 6.43
C PHE A 341 -16.66 1.03 6.71
N PHE A 342 -15.94 2.06 7.15
CA PHE A 342 -14.52 1.99 7.46
C PHE A 342 -14.19 2.89 8.65
N GLU A 343 -13.05 2.63 9.28
CA GLU A 343 -12.45 3.53 10.27
C GLU A 343 -10.96 3.65 9.96
N VAL A 344 -10.53 4.87 9.68
CA VAL A 344 -9.10 5.19 9.57
C VAL A 344 -8.69 5.94 10.82
N VAL A 345 -7.58 5.52 11.41
CA VAL A 345 -7.03 6.08 12.64
C VAL A 345 -5.60 6.52 12.36
N THR A 346 -5.27 7.75 12.73
CA THR A 346 -3.91 8.27 12.66
C THR A 346 -3.46 8.65 14.07
N GLU A 347 -2.44 7.94 14.58
CA GLU A 347 -1.94 8.11 15.96
C GLU A 347 -3.00 7.93 17.06
N GLY A 348 -3.89 6.96 16.89
CA GLY A 348 -4.95 6.66 17.86
C GLY A 348 -6.17 7.59 17.79
N ILE A 349 -6.15 8.61 16.92
CA ILE A 349 -7.27 9.51 16.68
C ILE A 349 -7.93 9.13 15.35
N GLU A 350 -9.26 9.00 15.34
CA GLU A 350 -10.00 8.75 14.10
C GLU A 350 -9.81 9.91 13.10
N GLY A 351 -9.48 9.57 11.86
CA GLY A 351 -9.25 10.50 10.76
C GLY A 351 -7.93 10.26 10.02
N LEU A 352 -7.71 11.09 9.00
CA LEU A 352 -6.55 11.02 8.11
C LEU A 352 -5.30 11.74 8.66
N GLY A 353 -5.42 12.40 9.82
CA GLY A 353 -4.31 13.05 10.50
C GLY A 353 -4.12 14.52 10.07
N PRO A 354 -2.87 15.01 10.01
CA PRO A 354 -2.58 16.41 9.71
C PRO A 354 -3.00 16.78 8.29
N ILE A 355 -3.32 18.07 8.11
CA ILE A 355 -3.77 18.66 6.86
C ILE A 355 -2.76 19.70 6.37
N PHE A 356 -2.85 20.05 5.09
CA PHE A 356 -2.13 21.16 4.48
C PHE A 356 -3.09 21.99 3.61
N ASP A 357 -2.80 23.28 3.48
CA ASP A 357 -3.53 24.18 2.60
C ASP A 357 -2.95 24.10 1.18
N LEU A 358 -3.82 23.99 0.17
CA LEU A 358 -3.48 24.12 -1.23
C LEU A 358 -4.48 25.09 -1.87
N GLN A 359 -4.01 26.30 -2.17
CA GLN A 359 -4.87 27.41 -2.61
C GLN A 359 -5.92 27.76 -1.53
N THR A 360 -7.22 27.60 -1.82
CA THR A 360 -8.32 27.86 -0.89
C THR A 360 -8.81 26.61 -0.16
N ASP A 361 -8.34 25.44 -0.59
CA ASP A 361 -8.81 24.14 -0.11
C ASP A 361 -7.80 23.52 0.85
N ARG A 362 -8.30 22.67 1.75
CA ARG A 362 -7.52 21.92 2.73
C ARG A 362 -7.58 20.45 2.41
N TYR A 363 -6.42 19.79 2.50
CA TYR A 363 -6.27 18.38 2.19
C TYR A 363 -5.47 17.66 3.26
N PRO A 364 -5.72 16.37 3.51
CA PRO A 364 -4.89 15.58 4.42
C PRO A 364 -3.53 15.29 3.77
N ILE A 365 -2.47 15.24 4.60
CA ILE A 365 -1.11 14.87 4.12
C ILE A 365 -1.08 13.44 3.59
N ALA A 366 -1.85 12.55 4.21
CA ALA A 366 -1.99 11.16 3.80
C ALA A 366 -3.46 10.82 3.54
N ASN A 367 -3.73 10.00 2.53
CA ASN A 367 -5.08 9.53 2.22
C ASN A 367 -5.07 8.03 1.90
N VAL A 368 -6.24 7.41 1.92
CA VAL A 368 -6.47 5.99 1.64
C VAL A 368 -7.36 5.87 0.42
N GLN A 369 -6.99 5.03 -0.53
CA GLN A 369 -7.81 4.68 -1.69
C GLN A 369 -8.41 3.29 -1.47
N LEU A 370 -9.71 3.15 -1.71
CA LEU A 370 -10.46 1.91 -1.59
C LEU A 370 -11.04 1.55 -2.95
N GLY A 371 -10.67 0.38 -3.48
CA GLY A 371 -11.19 -0.14 -4.73
C GLY A 371 -11.82 -1.52 -4.56
N PHE A 372 -12.82 -1.81 -5.38
CA PHE A 372 -13.59 -3.05 -5.33
C PHE A 372 -13.49 -3.81 -6.65
N ALA A 373 -13.46 -5.13 -6.57
CA ALA A 373 -13.61 -6.00 -7.73
C ALA A 373 -14.53 -7.16 -7.37
N TYR A 374 -15.34 -7.58 -8.32
CA TYR A 374 -16.38 -8.59 -8.14
C TYR A 374 -16.16 -9.76 -9.07
N HIS A 375 -16.64 -10.94 -8.70
CA HIS A 375 -16.44 -12.15 -9.49
C HIS A 375 -17.59 -13.14 -9.32
N LYS A 376 -17.93 -13.87 -10.39
CA LYS A 376 -18.98 -14.91 -10.39
C LYS A 376 -18.53 -16.17 -9.65
N ASP A 377 -17.35 -16.67 -10.02
CA ASP A 377 -16.70 -17.81 -9.37
C ASP A 377 -15.17 -17.76 -9.51
N PRO A 378 -14.43 -17.22 -8.51
CA PRO A 378 -12.97 -17.05 -8.59
C PRO A 378 -12.19 -18.34 -8.83
N SER A 379 -12.79 -19.52 -8.59
CA SER A 379 -12.15 -20.81 -8.84
C SER A 379 -12.18 -21.21 -10.32
N ARG A 380 -13.02 -20.54 -11.13
CA ARG A 380 -13.20 -20.77 -12.57
C ARG A 380 -13.17 -19.44 -13.33
N PRO A 381 -11.99 -18.77 -13.39
CA PRO A 381 -11.84 -17.54 -14.16
C PRO A 381 -12.00 -17.83 -15.66
N ASP A 382 -12.56 -16.87 -16.41
CA ASP A 382 -12.73 -16.98 -17.87
C ASP A 382 -11.81 -15.96 -18.55
N ILE A 383 -10.52 -16.27 -18.51
CA ILE A 383 -9.45 -15.40 -19.00
C ILE A 383 -9.39 -15.48 -20.52
N VAL A 384 -9.61 -14.35 -21.18
CA VAL A 384 -9.47 -14.20 -22.63
C VAL A 384 -8.64 -12.97 -22.94
N THR A 385 -7.92 -13.01 -24.07
CA THR A 385 -7.22 -11.84 -24.60
C THR A 385 -8.19 -11.05 -25.48
N GLN A 386 -8.44 -9.79 -25.13
CA GLN A 386 -9.21 -8.86 -25.94
C GLN A 386 -8.31 -7.68 -26.34
N GLY A 387 -7.90 -7.64 -27.62
CA GLY A 387 -6.85 -6.72 -28.07
C GLY A 387 -5.50 -7.07 -27.42
N ASN A 388 -4.86 -6.09 -26.77
CA ASN A 388 -3.60 -6.26 -26.04
C ASN A 388 -3.79 -6.41 -24.52
N THR A 389 -5.02 -6.66 -24.06
CA THR A 389 -5.34 -6.72 -22.63
C THR A 389 -5.92 -8.08 -22.27
N LEU A 390 -5.42 -8.66 -21.18
CA LEU A 390 -6.02 -9.83 -20.56
C LEU A 390 -7.23 -9.40 -19.73
N ILE A 391 -8.38 -9.98 -20.03
CA ILE A 391 -9.63 -9.74 -19.32
C ILE A 391 -10.17 -11.05 -18.76
N ASP A 392 -10.97 -10.94 -17.71
CA ASP A 392 -11.76 -12.04 -17.17
C ASP A 392 -13.25 -11.72 -17.31
N ARG A 393 -13.96 -12.47 -18.15
CA ARG A 393 -15.38 -12.23 -18.45
C ARG A 393 -16.29 -12.50 -17.24
N ASN A 394 -15.81 -13.25 -16.25
CA ASN A 394 -16.52 -13.53 -15.00
C ASN A 394 -16.23 -12.52 -13.89
N ARG A 395 -15.42 -11.48 -14.17
CA ARG A 395 -15.00 -10.45 -13.25
C ARG A 395 -15.63 -9.08 -13.59
N PHE A 396 -15.78 -8.24 -12.57
CA PHE A 396 -16.10 -6.83 -12.74
C PHE A 396 -15.18 -5.93 -11.89
N PRO A 397 -14.47 -4.95 -12.46
CA PRO A 397 -14.29 -4.73 -13.90
C PRO A 397 -13.59 -5.92 -14.58
N GLN A 398 -13.73 -6.08 -15.90
CA GLN A 398 -13.21 -7.27 -16.60
C GLN A 398 -11.68 -7.26 -16.73
N ALA A 399 -11.05 -6.10 -16.91
CA ALA A 399 -9.60 -5.99 -17.08
C ALA A 399 -8.85 -6.39 -15.79
N LEU A 400 -7.90 -7.31 -15.89
CA LEU A 400 -7.16 -7.79 -14.72
C LEU A 400 -6.39 -6.65 -14.04
N GLY A 401 -6.34 -6.66 -12.71
CA GLY A 401 -5.66 -5.63 -11.91
C GLY A 401 -6.41 -4.29 -11.76
N THR A 402 -7.52 -4.11 -12.47
CA THR A 402 -8.36 -2.89 -12.35
C THR A 402 -9.40 -3.03 -11.26
N PHE A 403 -9.83 -1.92 -10.66
CA PHE A 403 -10.81 -1.89 -9.58
C PHE A 403 -11.88 -0.85 -9.90
N LEU A 404 -13.10 -1.13 -9.47
CA LEU A 404 -14.21 -0.19 -9.45
C LEU A 404 -14.10 0.67 -8.20
N TYR A 405 -14.22 1.98 -8.35
CA TYR A 405 -14.19 2.92 -7.24
C TYR A 405 -15.57 3.53 -6.99
N ASP A 406 -16.35 3.86 -8.03
CA ASP A 406 -17.74 4.27 -7.84
C ASP A 406 -18.70 3.07 -7.66
N VAL A 407 -19.18 2.93 -6.42
CA VAL A 407 -20.33 2.09 -6.05
C VAL A 407 -21.34 2.88 -5.21
N GLU A 408 -21.25 4.21 -5.22
CA GLU A 408 -22.16 5.13 -4.51
C GLU A 408 -23.34 5.49 -5.42
N THR A 409 -23.07 5.71 -6.71
CA THR A 409 -24.09 6.13 -7.68
C THR A 409 -25.19 5.06 -7.82
N ASP A 410 -26.44 5.47 -7.56
CA ASP A 410 -27.64 4.66 -7.75
C ASP A 410 -28.40 5.08 -9.03
N GLY A 411 -29.24 4.20 -9.55
CA GLY A 411 -30.11 4.46 -10.70
C GLY A 411 -29.87 3.54 -11.89
N THR A 412 -30.76 3.62 -12.87
CA THR A 412 -30.72 2.80 -14.09
C THR A 412 -29.43 3.04 -14.85
N GLY A 413 -28.64 1.97 -15.04
CA GLY A 413 -27.35 2.04 -15.73
C GLY A 413 -26.16 2.38 -14.83
N SER A 414 -26.39 2.60 -13.53
CA SER A 414 -25.31 2.73 -12.55
C SER A 414 -24.50 1.44 -12.43
N GLN A 415 -23.24 1.56 -12.00
CA GLN A 415 -22.38 0.42 -11.72
C GLN A 415 -22.99 -0.50 -10.66
N ARG A 416 -23.64 0.10 -9.66
CA ARG A 416 -24.39 -0.60 -8.62
C ARG A 416 -25.49 -1.49 -9.20
N GLU A 417 -26.31 -0.96 -10.10
CA GLU A 417 -27.38 -1.70 -10.75
C GLU A 417 -26.85 -2.81 -11.67
N LEU A 418 -25.75 -2.57 -12.38
CA LEU A 418 -25.07 -3.58 -13.20
C LEU A 418 -24.54 -4.73 -12.34
N LEU A 419 -23.89 -4.43 -11.22
CA LEU A 419 -23.40 -5.44 -10.28
C LEU A 419 -24.53 -6.29 -9.70
N ARG A 420 -25.63 -5.63 -9.34
CA ARG A 420 -26.85 -6.25 -8.84
C ARG A 420 -27.39 -7.23 -9.89
N LYS A 421 -27.73 -6.77 -11.10
CA LYS A 421 -28.24 -7.60 -12.21
C LYS A 421 -27.31 -8.76 -12.59
N ALA A 422 -26.00 -8.54 -12.55
CA ALA A 422 -25.00 -9.55 -12.92
C ALA A 422 -24.80 -10.64 -11.86
N HIS A 423 -25.33 -10.45 -10.64
CA HIS A 423 -25.26 -11.38 -9.53
C HIS A 423 -23.82 -11.86 -9.25
N TYR A 424 -22.96 -10.94 -8.79
CA TYR A 424 -21.61 -11.28 -8.35
C TYR A 424 -21.58 -11.65 -6.85
N PRO A 425 -21.42 -12.93 -6.48
CA PRO A 425 -21.44 -13.37 -5.08
C PRO A 425 -20.09 -13.25 -4.37
N PHE A 426 -19.03 -12.86 -5.09
CA PHE A 426 -17.70 -12.65 -4.51
C PHE A 426 -17.24 -11.22 -4.73
N ALA A 427 -16.60 -10.65 -3.70
CA ALA A 427 -15.94 -9.35 -3.77
C ALA A 427 -14.49 -9.44 -3.29
N LYS A 428 -13.64 -8.59 -3.86
CA LYS A 428 -12.25 -8.37 -3.50
C LYS A 428 -12.09 -6.88 -3.26
N VAL A 429 -11.31 -6.54 -2.24
CA VAL A 429 -11.01 -5.15 -1.89
C VAL A 429 -9.52 -4.89 -2.09
N LYS A 430 -9.21 -3.73 -2.65
CA LYS A 430 -7.89 -3.11 -2.66
C LYS A 430 -7.89 -1.91 -1.75
N VAL A 431 -6.89 -1.84 -0.88
CA VAL A 431 -6.63 -0.70 -0.01
C VAL A 431 -5.25 -0.17 -0.37
N ARG A 432 -5.15 1.09 -0.77
CA ARG A 432 -3.87 1.75 -1.03
C ARG A 432 -3.72 2.94 -0.10
N PHE A 433 -2.71 2.93 0.75
CA PHE A 433 -2.33 4.11 1.52
C PHE A 433 -1.40 4.97 0.67
N ASN A 434 -1.61 6.28 0.69
CA ASN A 434 -0.72 7.27 0.09
C ASN A 434 -0.27 8.24 1.19
N LEU A 435 0.98 8.13 1.62
CA LEU A 435 1.55 8.91 2.75
C LEU A 435 2.01 10.32 2.35
N ASN A 436 1.96 10.66 1.07
CA ASN A 436 2.21 12.02 0.58
C ASN A 436 1.23 12.29 -0.57
N TYR A 437 -0.02 12.51 -0.18
CA TYR A 437 -1.17 12.67 -1.05
C TYR A 437 -1.09 13.99 -1.82
N ASN A 438 -1.30 13.91 -3.14
CA ASN A 438 -1.49 15.06 -4.01
C ASN A 438 -2.92 15.00 -4.57
N PRO A 439 -3.82 15.93 -4.20
CA PRO A 439 -5.20 15.90 -4.66
C PRO A 439 -5.35 16.17 -6.16
N THR A 440 -4.40 16.87 -6.80
CA THR A 440 -4.46 17.13 -8.25
C THR A 440 -4.11 15.90 -9.06
N ASP A 441 -3.11 15.15 -8.60
CA ASP A 441 -2.67 13.89 -9.21
C ASP A 441 -2.10 12.96 -8.14
N PRO A 442 -2.92 12.05 -7.57
CA PRO A 442 -2.49 11.13 -6.52
C PRO A 442 -1.37 10.15 -6.94
N SER A 443 -1.10 10.03 -8.25
CA SER A 443 0.03 9.25 -8.76
C SER A 443 1.37 9.95 -8.54
N THR A 444 1.36 11.27 -8.37
CA THR A 444 2.55 12.09 -8.07
C THR A 444 2.71 12.33 -6.56
N ALA A 445 3.88 12.82 -6.16
CA ALA A 445 4.15 13.15 -4.77
C ALA A 445 3.49 14.48 -4.42
N GLY A 446 2.77 14.53 -3.30
CA GLY A 446 2.27 15.80 -2.75
C GLY A 446 3.39 16.73 -2.26
N PRO A 447 3.02 17.96 -1.85
CA PRO A 447 3.97 18.97 -1.42
C PRO A 447 4.65 18.65 -0.07
N ASN A 448 4.14 17.67 0.69
CA ASN A 448 4.63 17.32 2.02
C ASN A 448 5.42 16.01 1.98
N PRO A 449 6.75 16.04 1.81
CA PRO A 449 7.55 14.84 1.67
C PRO A 449 7.42 13.92 2.89
N VAL A 450 7.40 12.61 2.64
CA VAL A 450 7.35 11.62 3.72
C VAL A 450 8.64 11.70 4.53
N SER A 451 8.52 11.84 5.84
CA SER A 451 9.62 11.91 6.81
C SER A 451 9.43 10.85 7.91
N PRO A 452 10.45 10.61 8.77
CA PRO A 452 10.30 9.73 9.93
C PRO A 452 9.20 10.16 10.91
N THR A 453 8.83 11.44 10.91
CA THR A 453 7.76 12.00 11.77
C THR A 453 6.41 12.08 11.06
N THR A 454 6.31 11.68 9.79
CA THR A 454 5.03 11.62 9.08
C THR A 454 4.12 10.61 9.76
N ARG A 455 2.99 11.12 10.24
CA ARG A 455 1.95 10.31 10.88
C ARG A 455 1.35 9.34 9.87
N ARG A 456 1.14 8.09 10.31
CA ARG A 456 0.70 7.01 9.42
C ARG A 456 -0.76 6.68 9.68
N PRO A 457 -1.65 6.85 8.70
CA PRO A 457 -3.01 6.34 8.81
C PRO A 457 -2.99 4.80 8.85
N ALA A 458 -3.84 4.24 9.69
CA ALA A 458 -4.10 2.82 9.80
C ALA A 458 -5.59 2.57 9.58
N LEU A 459 -5.93 1.58 8.76
CA LEU A 459 -7.30 1.14 8.57
C LEU A 459 -7.64 0.14 9.69
N ARG A 460 -8.49 0.52 10.64
CA ARG A 460 -8.87 -0.32 11.78
C ARG A 460 -9.90 -1.37 11.39
N PHE A 461 -10.90 -0.96 10.62
CA PHE A 461 -11.84 -1.89 10.00
C PHE A 461 -12.28 -1.41 8.63
N LEU A 462 -12.71 -2.36 7.81
CA LEU A 462 -13.41 -2.15 6.56
C LEU A 462 -14.50 -3.21 6.44
N ARG A 463 -15.73 -2.78 6.22
CA ARG A 463 -16.92 -3.61 6.08
C ARG A 463 -17.34 -3.56 4.62
N LEU A 464 -17.63 -4.72 4.04
CA LEU A 464 -18.23 -4.80 2.71
C LEU A 464 -19.69 -4.36 2.81
N PRO A 465 -20.09 -3.28 2.13
CA PRO A 465 -21.43 -2.76 2.27
C PRO A 465 -22.33 -3.34 1.19
N TYR A 466 -23.10 -4.34 1.59
CA TYR A 466 -24.13 -4.92 0.74
C TYR A 466 -25.39 -5.23 1.53
N SER A 467 -26.53 -5.19 0.83
CA SER A 467 -27.84 -5.58 1.33
C SER A 467 -28.48 -6.60 0.38
N PHE A 468 -29.44 -7.38 0.89
CA PHE A 468 -30.17 -8.40 0.13
C PHE A 468 -31.62 -8.03 -0.09
#